data_AF-A0A383AZI3-F1
#
_entry.id   AF-A0A383AZI3-F1
#
_cell.length_a   1.000
_cell.length_b   1.000
_cell.length_c   1.000
_cell.angle_alpha   90.00
_cell.angle_beta   90.00
_cell.angle_gamma   90.00
#
_symmetry.space_group_name_H-M   'P 1'
#
loop_
_entity.id
_entity.type
_entity.pdbx_description
1 polymer ?
#
loop_
_entity_poly.entity_id
_entity_poly.type
_entity_poly.pdbx_seq_one_letter_code
_entity_poly.pdbx_strand_id
1 'polypeptide(L)'
;VTVLGDIYLITDAGNGVIDMGTLAVTGSVDLATHGSGDATLVNATALDFAASTVGGDLTATATTGNVTQSGPLDINGTGTTTITASASGADIILFNPLNDFEGAVSTTGDDVNLWAADTMDLGAATVAGDYTVFAGTSIDDSGAQVITGDAAFYTHDDSSQITLDHPNNSFGGSFNTVGGIGYLVYDTSLDGIVLIGRTVVGNVIVSAAGPVTQSGALIVGGFTIISATGQNVTLTNASNDFQQEVRL
;
A
#
# COMPACT_ATOMS: atom_id res chain seq x y z
N VAL A 1 -12.70 9.40 25.39
CA VAL A 1 -14.00 10.06 25.08
C VAL A 1 -14.93 9.03 24.46
N THR A 2 -16.20 8.93 24.90
CA THR A 2 -17.19 8.01 24.30
C THR A 2 -18.23 8.82 23.53
N VAL A 3 -18.44 8.49 22.26
CA VAL A 3 -19.44 9.15 21.39
C VAL A 3 -20.19 8.06 20.62
N LEU A 4 -21.52 8.10 20.69
CA LEU A 4 -22.36 7.09 20.01
C LEU A 4 -22.69 7.46 18.56
N GLY A 5 -22.47 8.71 18.17
CA GLY A 5 -22.62 9.20 16.80
C GLY A 5 -21.30 9.74 16.27
N ASP A 6 -21.41 10.56 15.24
CA ASP A 6 -20.25 11.14 14.56
C ASP A 6 -19.55 12.18 15.43
N ILE A 7 -18.25 12.36 15.22
CA ILE A 7 -17.46 13.41 15.87
C ILE A 7 -16.68 14.20 14.81
N TYR A 8 -16.58 15.50 15.04
CA TYR A 8 -15.73 16.39 14.25
C TYR A 8 -14.66 17.00 15.15
N LEU A 9 -13.40 16.77 14.80
CA LEU A 9 -12.24 17.22 15.55
C LEU A 9 -11.50 18.28 14.72
N ILE A 10 -11.53 19.53 15.18
CA ILE A 10 -10.96 20.68 14.46
C ILE A 10 -9.97 21.42 15.35
N THR A 11 -8.91 21.95 14.75
CA THR A 11 -8.06 22.97 15.38
C THR A 11 -8.16 24.30 14.61
N ASP A 12 -8.22 25.43 15.34
CA ASP A 12 -8.23 26.78 14.73
C ASP A 12 -6.88 27.51 14.94
N ALA A 13 -6.00 26.96 15.77
CA ALA A 13 -4.68 27.52 16.02
C ALA A 13 -3.71 27.13 14.89
N GLY A 14 -2.79 28.04 14.52
CA GLY A 14 -1.75 27.76 13.53
C GLY A 14 -0.95 26.50 13.91
N ASN A 15 -0.93 25.51 13.01
CA ASN A 15 -0.29 24.20 13.21
C ASN A 15 -0.86 23.43 14.41
N GLY A 16 -2.16 23.57 14.68
CA GLY A 16 -2.82 22.94 15.81
C GLY A 16 -2.92 21.42 15.63
N VAL A 17 -2.38 20.68 16.60
CA VAL A 17 -2.40 19.21 16.64
C VAL A 17 -3.70 18.67 17.23
N ILE A 18 -4.21 17.57 16.65
CA ILE A 18 -5.23 16.72 17.26
C ILE A 18 -4.53 15.54 17.93
N ASP A 19 -4.70 15.37 19.24
CA ASP A 19 -4.21 14.20 19.98
C ASP A 19 -5.34 13.59 20.81
N MET A 20 -5.86 12.47 20.34
CA MET A 20 -6.98 11.74 20.92
C MET A 20 -6.58 10.29 21.23
N GLY A 21 -5.65 10.12 22.17
CA GLY A 21 -5.10 8.81 22.56
C GLY A 21 -6.07 7.80 23.20
N THR A 22 -7.34 8.16 23.47
CA THR A 22 -8.39 7.19 23.86
C THR A 22 -9.80 7.65 23.43
N LEU A 23 -10.25 7.16 22.29
CA LEU A 23 -11.60 7.32 21.75
C LEU A 23 -12.39 6.01 21.88
N ALA A 24 -13.71 6.14 21.98
CA ALA A 24 -14.68 5.07 21.84
C ALA A 24 -15.86 5.65 21.06
N VAL A 25 -15.64 5.85 19.77
CA VAL A 25 -16.58 6.43 18.82
C VAL A 25 -17.16 5.30 17.97
N THR A 26 -18.49 5.26 17.85
CA THR A 26 -19.18 4.28 17.00
C THR A 26 -19.75 4.88 15.71
N GLY A 27 -19.80 6.21 15.60
CA GLY A 27 -20.05 6.92 14.34
C GLY A 27 -18.75 7.23 13.60
N SER A 28 -18.85 8.09 12.59
CA SER A 28 -17.69 8.51 11.81
C SER A 28 -16.85 9.57 12.53
N VAL A 29 -15.59 9.68 12.12
CA VAL A 29 -14.62 10.65 12.61
C VAL A 29 -14.20 11.54 11.46
N ASP A 30 -14.47 12.84 11.59
CA ASP A 30 -14.00 13.89 10.69
C ASP A 30 -12.83 14.64 11.36
N LEU A 31 -11.72 14.79 10.64
CA LEU A 31 -10.53 15.50 11.10
C LEU A 31 -10.26 16.73 10.24
N ALA A 32 -10.02 17.86 10.91
CA ALA A 32 -9.57 19.10 10.28
C ALA A 32 -8.49 19.76 11.13
N THR A 33 -7.21 19.50 10.84
CA THR A 33 -6.12 20.26 11.49
C THR A 33 -5.84 21.56 10.71
N HIS A 34 -5.39 22.59 11.41
CA HIS A 34 -5.01 23.85 10.77
C HIS A 34 -3.49 23.95 10.58
N GLY A 35 -3.04 24.50 9.44
CA GLY A 35 -1.62 24.60 9.11
C GLY A 35 -1.00 23.22 8.91
N SER A 36 0.20 22.99 9.46
CA SER A 36 0.90 21.69 9.40
C SER A 36 0.64 20.81 10.64
N GLY A 37 -0.56 20.88 11.21
CA GLY A 37 -0.87 20.18 12.46
C GLY A 37 -1.09 18.68 12.23
N ASP A 38 -0.44 17.85 13.04
CA ASP A 38 -0.61 16.39 13.00
C ASP A 38 -1.93 15.95 13.64
N ALA A 39 -2.39 14.76 13.30
CA ALA A 39 -3.52 14.10 13.95
C ALA A 39 -3.14 12.72 14.48
N THR A 40 -3.39 12.47 15.77
CA THR A 40 -3.21 11.17 16.42
C THR A 40 -4.52 10.70 17.03
N LEU A 41 -4.95 9.48 16.70
CA LEU A 41 -6.18 8.88 17.18
C LEU A 41 -5.97 7.42 17.58
N VAL A 42 -6.53 7.05 18.73
CA VAL A 42 -6.69 5.65 19.12
C VAL A 42 -8.17 5.43 19.45
N ASN A 43 -8.90 4.73 18.58
CA ASN A 43 -10.28 4.35 18.81
C ASN A 43 -10.38 2.91 19.33
N ALA A 44 -11.17 2.70 20.38
CA ALA A 44 -11.30 1.41 21.04
C ALA A 44 -11.98 0.34 20.17
N THR A 45 -12.82 0.78 19.22
CA THR A 45 -13.58 -0.07 18.28
C THR A 45 -13.05 0.13 16.86
N ALA A 46 -13.85 -0.19 15.84
CA ALA A 46 -13.59 0.21 14.47
C ALA A 46 -13.46 1.73 14.35
N LEU A 47 -12.67 2.20 13.39
CA LEU A 47 -12.51 3.61 13.07
C LEU A 47 -13.07 3.84 11.67
N ASP A 48 -14.07 4.71 11.53
CA ASP A 48 -14.63 5.08 10.23
C ASP A 48 -14.36 6.56 9.97
N PHE A 49 -13.53 6.86 8.97
CA PHE A 49 -13.24 8.24 8.61
C PHE A 49 -14.34 8.84 7.74
N ALA A 50 -14.85 10.00 8.13
CA ALA A 50 -15.53 10.89 7.20
C ALA A 50 -14.50 11.58 6.30
N ALA A 51 -14.97 12.46 5.42
CA ALA A 51 -14.06 13.33 4.66
C ALA A 51 -13.17 14.10 5.64
N SER A 52 -11.85 13.97 5.53
CA SER A 52 -10.92 14.49 6.52
C SER A 52 -9.74 15.17 5.84
N THR A 53 -9.30 16.31 6.39
CA THR A 53 -8.10 17.03 5.96
C THR A 53 -7.15 17.17 7.14
N VAL A 54 -5.97 16.55 7.03
CA VAL A 54 -4.89 16.67 8.01
C VAL A 54 -3.74 17.40 7.35
N GLY A 55 -3.37 18.55 7.89
CA GLY A 55 -2.29 19.37 7.37
C GLY A 55 -0.87 18.82 7.65
N GLY A 56 -0.73 17.95 8.65
CA GLY A 56 0.50 17.23 8.99
C GLY A 56 0.33 15.71 8.83
N ASP A 57 1.09 14.94 9.61
CA ASP A 57 1.04 13.48 9.55
C ASP A 57 -0.19 12.93 10.30
N LEU A 58 -0.68 11.76 9.88
CA LEU A 58 -1.79 11.05 10.54
C LEU A 58 -1.30 9.76 11.19
N THR A 59 -1.55 9.59 12.49
CA THR A 59 -1.43 8.29 13.18
C THR A 59 -2.81 7.86 13.68
N ALA A 60 -3.33 6.74 13.17
CA ALA A 60 -4.66 6.25 13.49
C ALA A 60 -4.66 4.77 13.86
N THR A 61 -5.26 4.44 14.99
CA THR A 61 -5.37 3.06 15.48
C THR A 61 -6.81 2.70 15.82
N ALA A 62 -7.32 1.62 15.24
CA ALA A 62 -8.53 0.92 15.68
C ALA A 62 -8.12 -0.32 16.50
N THR A 63 -8.54 -0.39 17.77
CA THR A 63 -8.05 -1.43 18.70
C THR A 63 -8.74 -2.78 18.51
N THR A 64 -10.04 -2.80 18.19
CA THR A 64 -10.85 -4.04 18.14
C THR A 64 -11.64 -4.24 16.85
N GLY A 65 -11.47 -3.38 15.84
CA GLY A 65 -12.18 -3.48 14.58
C GLY A 65 -11.42 -2.85 13.43
N ASN A 66 -12.09 -2.81 12.28
CA ASN A 66 -11.51 -2.34 11.02
C ASN A 66 -11.26 -0.83 11.02
N VAL A 67 -10.38 -0.39 10.13
CA VAL A 67 -10.28 1.02 9.73
C VAL A 67 -10.94 1.17 8.37
N THR A 68 -11.96 2.01 8.27
CA THR A 68 -12.71 2.28 7.04
C THR A 68 -12.80 3.77 6.78
N GLN A 69 -13.35 4.13 5.62
CA GLN A 69 -13.69 5.51 5.31
C GLN A 69 -14.98 5.59 4.50
N SER A 70 -15.72 6.68 4.69
CA SER A 70 -16.89 7.07 3.92
C SER A 70 -16.65 8.31 3.05
N GLY A 71 -15.56 9.04 3.27
CA GLY A 71 -15.13 10.21 2.50
C GLY A 71 -13.63 10.14 2.12
N PRO A 72 -13.12 11.11 1.35
CA PRO A 72 -11.70 11.17 1.03
C PRO A 72 -10.87 11.58 2.24
N LEU A 73 -9.65 11.07 2.30
CA LEU A 73 -8.59 11.51 3.21
C LEU A 73 -7.60 12.39 2.43
N ASP A 74 -7.39 13.61 2.89
CA ASP A 74 -6.41 14.55 2.36
C ASP A 74 -5.35 14.81 3.43
N ILE A 75 -4.23 14.09 3.35
CA ILE A 75 -3.15 14.10 4.34
C ILE A 75 -1.91 14.76 3.73
N ASN A 76 -1.67 16.00 4.15
CA ASN A 76 -0.64 16.88 3.60
C ASN A 76 0.72 16.75 4.30
N GLY A 77 0.80 15.91 5.34
CA GLY A 77 2.05 15.58 6.01
C GLY A 77 2.97 14.80 5.09
N THR A 78 4.21 15.29 4.95
CA THR A 78 5.24 14.65 4.10
C THR A 78 6.02 13.57 4.85
N GLY A 79 5.66 13.28 6.11
CA GLY A 79 6.28 12.24 6.91
C GLY A 79 5.59 10.90 6.66
N THR A 80 5.16 10.23 7.73
CA THR A 80 4.52 8.90 7.60
C THR A 80 3.12 8.92 8.17
N THR A 81 2.13 8.68 7.31
CA THR A 81 0.79 8.30 7.74
C THR A 81 0.79 6.86 8.21
N THR A 82 0.45 6.61 9.47
CA THR A 82 0.43 5.26 10.07
C THR A 82 -0.99 4.86 10.41
N ILE A 83 -1.46 3.78 9.79
CA ILE A 83 -2.81 3.23 10.00
C ILE A 83 -2.69 1.82 10.58
N THR A 84 -3.37 1.57 11.70
CA THR A 84 -3.30 0.28 12.40
C THR A 84 -4.70 -0.23 12.74
N ALA A 85 -5.04 -1.42 12.25
CA ALA A 85 -6.14 -2.24 12.74
C ALA A 85 -5.55 -3.34 13.65
N SER A 86 -5.60 -3.14 14.97
CA SER A 86 -4.85 -3.97 15.92
C SER A 86 -5.46 -5.35 16.17
N ALA A 87 -6.74 -5.53 15.89
CA ALA A 87 -7.42 -6.80 16.14
C ALA A 87 -7.01 -7.83 15.09
N SER A 88 -6.84 -9.09 15.52
CA SER A 88 -6.65 -10.18 14.56
C SER A 88 -7.88 -10.29 13.66
N GLY A 89 -7.67 -10.34 12.35
CA GLY A 89 -8.74 -10.38 11.36
C GLY A 89 -9.41 -9.02 11.11
N ALA A 90 -8.81 -7.91 11.53
CA ALA A 90 -9.34 -6.59 11.25
C ALA A 90 -8.63 -5.94 10.06
N ASP A 91 -9.45 -5.39 9.17
CA ASP A 91 -9.01 -4.90 7.87
C ASP A 91 -8.78 -3.39 7.86
N ILE A 92 -8.04 -2.92 6.87
CA ILE A 92 -7.92 -1.50 6.53
C ILE A 92 -8.50 -1.31 5.12
N ILE A 93 -9.56 -0.50 5.01
CA ILE A 93 -10.24 -0.22 3.74
C ILE A 93 -10.27 1.29 3.54
N LEU A 94 -9.19 1.83 2.97
CA LEU A 94 -9.04 3.23 2.58
C LEU A 94 -9.09 3.35 1.05
N PHE A 95 -10.21 2.88 0.49
CA PHE A 95 -10.37 2.65 -0.94
C PHE A 95 -11.24 3.72 -1.61
N ASN A 96 -10.77 4.96 -1.63
CA ASN A 96 -11.42 6.08 -2.31
C ASN A 96 -10.44 6.70 -3.30
N PRO A 97 -10.79 6.84 -4.59
CA PRO A 97 -9.90 7.39 -5.61
C PRO A 97 -9.48 8.85 -5.38
N LEU A 98 -10.14 9.55 -4.45
CA LEU A 98 -9.85 10.94 -4.10
C LEU A 98 -9.01 11.07 -2.82
N ASN A 99 -8.54 9.96 -2.25
CA ASN A 99 -7.56 10.01 -1.17
C ASN A 99 -6.25 10.61 -1.69
N ASP A 100 -5.62 11.46 -0.89
CA ASP A 100 -4.35 12.09 -1.18
C ASP A 100 -3.43 11.95 0.05
N PHE A 101 -2.24 11.42 -0.17
CA PHE A 101 -1.24 11.16 0.86
C PHE A 101 0.11 11.69 0.35
N GLU A 102 0.52 12.86 0.85
CA GLU A 102 1.78 13.49 0.41
C GLU A 102 3.01 12.72 0.93
N GLY A 103 2.87 12.06 2.08
CA GLY A 103 3.91 11.25 2.71
C GLY A 103 3.71 9.75 2.55
N ALA A 104 4.64 8.97 3.12
CA ALA A 104 4.58 7.51 3.08
C ALA A 104 3.38 6.97 3.87
N VAL A 105 2.77 5.89 3.39
CA VAL A 105 1.63 5.22 4.05
C VAL A 105 2.07 3.89 4.64
N SER A 106 2.08 3.80 5.97
CA SER A 106 2.41 2.60 6.76
C SER A 106 1.13 1.93 7.26
N THR A 107 1.06 0.60 7.16
CA THR A 107 -0.14 -0.17 7.50
C THR A 107 0.14 -1.41 8.34
N THR A 108 -0.78 -1.73 9.24
CA THR A 108 -0.81 -3.02 9.95
C THR A 108 -2.26 -3.47 10.09
N GLY A 109 -2.60 -4.61 9.49
CA GLY A 109 -3.96 -5.17 9.46
C GLY A 109 -3.99 -6.59 8.89
N ASP A 110 -5.19 -7.15 8.75
CA ASP A 110 -5.40 -8.44 8.08
C ASP A 110 -5.42 -8.26 6.57
N ASP A 111 -6.55 -7.87 5.98
CA ASP A 111 -6.60 -7.38 4.59
C ASP A 111 -6.39 -5.85 4.55
N VAL A 112 -5.70 -5.35 3.52
CA VAL A 112 -5.44 -3.91 3.35
C VAL A 112 -5.75 -3.47 1.92
N ASN A 113 -6.67 -2.51 1.77
CA ASN A 113 -7.04 -1.87 0.52
C ASN A 113 -6.73 -0.38 0.59
N LEU A 114 -5.80 0.09 -0.23
CA LEU A 114 -5.41 1.50 -0.34
C LEU A 114 -5.70 2.02 -1.74
N TRP A 115 -6.11 3.29 -1.81
CA TRP A 115 -6.14 4.06 -3.04
C TRP A 115 -5.55 5.45 -2.76
N ALA A 116 -4.65 5.93 -3.61
CA ALA A 116 -4.24 7.33 -3.70
C ALA A 116 -4.51 7.92 -5.09
N ALA A 117 -4.90 9.19 -5.14
CA ALA A 117 -5.18 9.94 -6.36
C ALA A 117 -3.91 10.19 -7.18
N ASP A 118 -2.77 10.30 -6.51
CA ASP A 118 -1.45 10.59 -7.10
C ASP A 118 -0.48 9.42 -6.89
N THR A 119 0.81 9.72 -6.65
CA THR A 119 1.85 8.73 -6.35
C THR A 119 1.58 8.12 -4.98
N MET A 120 1.83 6.82 -4.83
CA MET A 120 1.80 6.15 -3.53
C MET A 120 3.21 5.76 -3.10
N ASP A 121 3.73 6.38 -2.05
CA ASP A 121 4.91 5.89 -1.31
C ASP A 121 4.43 4.95 -0.19
N LEU A 122 4.80 3.68 -0.29
CA LEU A 122 4.51 2.67 0.70
C LEU A 122 5.54 2.72 1.84
N GLY A 123 5.07 3.16 3.00
CA GLY A 123 5.77 2.94 4.26
C GLY A 123 5.74 1.47 4.66
N ALA A 124 6.22 1.14 5.86
CA ALA A 124 6.25 -0.25 6.31
C ALA A 124 4.84 -0.85 6.36
N ALA A 125 4.67 -2.05 5.81
CA ALA A 125 3.40 -2.78 5.84
C ALA A 125 3.59 -4.14 6.50
N THR A 126 2.66 -4.52 7.38
CA THR A 126 2.52 -5.88 7.91
C THR A 126 1.09 -6.33 7.69
N VAL A 127 0.89 -7.17 6.69
CA VAL A 127 -0.42 -7.59 6.18
C VAL A 127 -0.50 -9.12 6.21
N ALA A 128 -1.43 -9.65 7.00
CA ALA A 128 -1.57 -11.09 7.17
C ALA A 128 -2.43 -11.75 6.06
N GLY A 129 -3.35 -10.99 5.48
CA GLY A 129 -4.16 -11.35 4.34
C GLY A 129 -3.68 -10.68 3.05
N ASP A 130 -4.63 -10.24 2.23
CA ASP A 130 -4.39 -9.66 0.91
C ASP A 130 -4.03 -8.17 1.02
N TYR A 131 -3.09 -7.72 0.17
CA TYR A 131 -2.70 -6.32 0.06
C TYR A 131 -3.00 -5.77 -1.34
N THR A 132 -3.97 -4.88 -1.43
CA THR A 132 -4.39 -4.25 -2.68
C THR A 132 -4.12 -2.74 -2.64
N VAL A 133 -3.30 -2.26 -3.56
CA VAL A 133 -2.87 -0.85 -3.63
C VAL A 133 -3.15 -0.28 -5.01
N PHE A 134 -3.84 0.86 -5.04
CA PHE A 134 -4.07 1.65 -6.25
C PHE A 134 -3.43 3.02 -6.13
N ALA A 135 -2.71 3.44 -7.17
CA ALA A 135 -2.20 4.79 -7.33
C ALA A 135 -2.71 5.40 -8.64
N GLY A 136 -2.88 6.72 -8.67
CA GLY A 136 -3.12 7.43 -9.92
C GLY A 136 -1.90 7.36 -10.83
N THR A 137 -0.72 7.51 -10.24
CA THR A 137 0.57 7.47 -10.94
C THR A 137 1.43 6.29 -10.44
N SER A 138 2.68 6.51 -10.01
CA SER A 138 3.61 5.47 -9.60
C SER A 138 3.34 4.92 -8.21
N ILE A 139 3.83 3.71 -7.95
CA ILE A 139 3.92 3.12 -6.62
C ILE A 139 5.40 2.90 -6.33
N ASP A 140 5.89 3.49 -5.26
CA ASP A 140 7.25 3.30 -4.73
C ASP A 140 7.17 2.82 -3.28
N ASP A 141 8.25 2.30 -2.71
CA ASP A 141 8.31 1.89 -1.30
C ASP A 141 9.50 2.48 -0.55
N SER A 142 9.21 3.21 0.52
CA SER A 142 10.21 3.66 1.49
C SER A 142 10.37 2.70 2.67
N GLY A 143 9.40 1.81 2.89
CA GLY A 143 9.41 0.82 3.97
C GLY A 143 9.25 -0.63 3.48
N ALA A 144 9.54 -1.58 4.37
CA ALA A 144 9.39 -3.00 4.08
C ALA A 144 7.92 -3.40 3.93
N GLN A 145 7.59 -4.07 2.83
CA GLN A 145 6.29 -4.69 2.58
C GLN A 145 6.35 -6.15 3.03
N VAL A 146 5.78 -6.48 4.19
CA VAL A 146 5.70 -7.86 4.71
C VAL A 146 4.28 -8.37 4.56
N ILE A 147 4.02 -9.07 3.45
CA ILE A 147 2.68 -9.47 3.01
C ILE A 147 2.61 -11.00 2.96
N THR A 148 1.70 -11.58 3.74
CA THR A 148 1.55 -13.04 3.80
C THR A 148 0.59 -13.58 2.74
N GLY A 149 -0.49 -12.85 2.43
CA GLY A 149 -1.45 -13.18 1.37
C GLY A 149 -1.03 -12.66 0.00
N ASP A 150 -2.02 -12.49 -0.88
CA ASP A 150 -1.80 -12.01 -2.24
C ASP A 150 -1.52 -10.50 -2.25
N ALA A 151 -0.53 -10.06 -3.03
CA ALA A 151 -0.19 -8.65 -3.18
C ALA A 151 -0.54 -8.17 -4.60
N ALA A 152 -1.30 -7.08 -4.71
CA ALA A 152 -1.76 -6.55 -5.98
C ALA A 152 -1.59 -5.02 -6.06
N PHE A 153 -0.77 -4.56 -7.00
CA PHE A 153 -0.40 -3.15 -7.16
C PHE A 153 -0.87 -2.61 -8.51
N TYR A 154 -1.65 -1.52 -8.52
CA TYR A 154 -2.29 -0.99 -9.71
C TYR A 154 -1.90 0.49 -9.90
N THR A 155 -1.40 0.83 -11.07
CA THR A 155 -1.22 2.22 -11.51
C THR A 155 -2.20 2.54 -12.64
N HIS A 156 -2.76 3.75 -12.67
CA HIS A 156 -3.71 4.14 -13.72
C HIS A 156 -3.06 4.86 -14.89
N ASP A 157 -1.96 5.58 -14.66
CA ASP A 157 -1.16 6.17 -15.71
C ASP A 157 -0.29 5.07 -16.38
N ASP A 158 -0.48 4.89 -17.69
CA ASP A 158 0.25 3.93 -18.52
C ASP A 158 1.76 4.17 -18.54
N SER A 159 2.21 5.38 -18.18
CA SER A 159 3.62 5.76 -18.12
C SER A 159 4.28 5.51 -16.75
N SER A 160 3.50 5.14 -15.73
CA SER A 160 3.98 4.96 -14.35
C SER A 160 4.87 3.74 -14.16
N GLN A 161 5.58 3.70 -13.04
CA GLN A 161 6.40 2.56 -12.64
C GLN A 161 5.94 2.06 -11.27
N ILE A 162 6.13 0.75 -11.04
CA ILE A 162 5.99 0.13 -9.73
C ILE A 162 7.38 -0.28 -9.27
N THR A 163 7.87 0.38 -8.22
CA THR A 163 9.17 0.10 -7.60
C THR A 163 8.91 -0.43 -6.19
N LEU A 164 9.27 -1.68 -5.96
CA LEU A 164 9.20 -2.33 -4.65
C LEU A 164 10.60 -2.85 -4.31
N ASP A 165 11.54 -1.91 -4.13
CA ASP A 165 12.98 -2.16 -4.06
C ASP A 165 13.52 -2.27 -2.63
N HIS A 166 12.68 -2.03 -1.63
CA HIS A 166 13.12 -2.07 -0.25
C HIS A 166 13.68 -3.47 0.12
N PRO A 167 14.86 -3.54 0.77
CA PRO A 167 15.63 -4.78 0.89
C PRO A 167 15.01 -5.89 1.74
N ASN A 168 13.95 -5.57 2.47
CA ASN A 168 13.25 -6.47 3.38
C ASN A 168 11.80 -6.73 2.97
N ASN A 169 11.43 -6.40 1.74
CA ASN A 169 10.15 -6.80 1.18
C ASN A 169 10.03 -8.32 1.16
N SER A 170 8.86 -8.83 1.49
CA SER A 170 8.55 -10.25 1.52
C SER A 170 7.11 -10.45 1.07
N PHE A 171 6.94 -11.11 -0.07
CA PHE A 171 5.63 -11.43 -0.64
C PHE A 171 5.43 -12.95 -0.56
N GLY A 172 4.59 -13.38 0.39
CA GLY A 172 4.32 -14.80 0.67
C GLY A 172 3.29 -15.44 -0.27
N GLY A 173 2.44 -14.63 -0.91
CA GLY A 173 1.42 -15.07 -1.87
C GLY A 173 1.77 -14.77 -3.32
N SER A 174 0.74 -14.57 -4.15
CA SER A 174 0.92 -14.12 -5.53
C SER A 174 1.29 -12.64 -5.61
N PHE A 175 2.10 -12.29 -6.60
CA PHE A 175 2.54 -10.91 -6.84
C PHE A 175 1.95 -10.40 -8.15
N ASN A 176 0.92 -9.57 -8.04
CA ASN A 176 0.19 -9.00 -9.15
C ASN A 176 0.53 -7.50 -9.29
N THR A 177 0.77 -7.07 -10.53
CA THR A 177 0.88 -5.66 -10.87
C THR A 177 -0.04 -5.36 -12.06
N VAL A 178 -0.59 -4.17 -12.17
CA VAL A 178 -1.40 -3.79 -13.34
C VAL A 178 -1.13 -2.33 -13.64
N GLY A 179 -1.12 -2.00 -14.93
CA GLY A 179 -0.74 -0.67 -15.38
C GLY A 179 0.78 -0.47 -15.37
N GLY A 180 1.15 0.76 -15.70
CA GLY A 180 2.53 1.19 -15.75
C GLY A 180 3.33 0.56 -16.89
N ILE A 181 4.53 1.07 -17.10
CA ILE A 181 5.43 0.56 -18.12
C ILE A 181 6.16 -0.70 -17.65
N GLY A 182 6.27 -0.97 -16.35
CA GLY A 182 7.03 -2.09 -15.84
C GLY A 182 7.18 -2.05 -14.32
N TYR A 183 7.95 -2.98 -13.78
CA TYR A 183 8.17 -3.06 -12.34
C TYR A 183 9.57 -3.53 -11.97
N LEU A 184 10.03 -3.03 -10.82
CA LEU A 184 11.17 -3.53 -10.08
C LEU A 184 10.64 -4.09 -8.77
N VAL A 185 11.01 -5.32 -8.42
CA VAL A 185 10.66 -5.92 -7.14
C VAL A 185 11.86 -6.64 -6.54
N TYR A 186 12.11 -6.40 -5.26
CA TYR A 186 12.93 -7.25 -4.42
C TYR A 186 11.99 -8.03 -3.48
N ASP A 187 12.10 -9.35 -3.49
CA ASP A 187 11.39 -10.25 -2.61
C ASP A 187 12.36 -11.13 -1.80
N THR A 188 12.19 -11.14 -0.48
CA THR A 188 12.94 -11.98 0.46
C THR A 188 12.20 -13.24 0.88
N SER A 189 10.96 -13.44 0.42
CA SER A 189 10.19 -14.66 0.67
C SER A 189 10.93 -15.88 0.12
N LEU A 190 11.03 -16.94 0.95
CA LEU A 190 11.60 -18.22 0.54
C LEU A 190 10.62 -19.09 -0.23
N ASP A 191 9.32 -18.80 -0.10
CA ASP A 191 8.27 -19.49 -0.85
C ASP A 191 8.31 -19.11 -2.34
N GLY A 192 8.91 -17.97 -2.64
CA GLY A 192 9.15 -17.47 -3.98
C GLY A 192 8.05 -16.54 -4.47
N ILE A 193 8.21 -16.09 -5.72
CA ILE A 193 7.34 -15.09 -6.33
C ILE A 193 6.74 -15.63 -7.63
N VAL A 194 5.43 -15.41 -7.80
CA VAL A 194 4.69 -15.78 -9.01
C VAL A 194 4.47 -14.53 -9.85
N LEU A 195 5.13 -14.43 -11.00
CA LEU A 195 4.92 -13.35 -11.95
C LEU A 195 3.65 -13.61 -12.76
N ILE A 196 2.65 -12.77 -12.58
CA ILE A 196 1.42 -12.88 -13.37
C ILE A 196 1.66 -12.38 -14.80
N GLY A 197 1.19 -13.15 -15.79
CA GLY A 197 1.36 -12.82 -17.20
C GLY A 197 0.65 -11.52 -17.59
N ARG A 198 1.35 -10.66 -18.33
CA ARG A 198 0.87 -9.36 -18.82
C ARG A 198 1.76 -8.82 -19.93
N THR A 199 1.28 -7.78 -20.59
CA THR A 199 2.06 -6.95 -21.52
C THR A 199 2.59 -5.74 -20.78
N VAL A 200 3.90 -5.53 -20.82
CA VAL A 200 4.58 -4.34 -20.26
C VAL A 200 5.49 -3.72 -21.33
N VAL A 201 5.52 -2.39 -21.38
CA VAL A 201 6.29 -1.65 -22.40
C VAL A 201 7.78 -1.54 -22.02
N GLY A 202 8.04 -1.33 -20.74
CA GLY A 202 9.34 -1.18 -20.10
C GLY A 202 9.87 -2.48 -19.50
N ASN A 203 10.60 -2.34 -18.39
CA ASN A 203 11.41 -3.42 -17.84
C ASN A 203 10.67 -4.25 -16.79
N VAL A 204 11.06 -5.53 -16.69
CA VAL A 204 10.75 -6.41 -15.57
C VAL A 204 12.05 -6.73 -14.85
N ILE A 205 12.19 -6.25 -13.63
CA ILE A 205 13.38 -6.48 -12.80
C ILE A 205 12.93 -7.17 -11.50
N VAL A 206 13.40 -8.38 -11.26
CA VAL A 206 13.02 -9.21 -10.12
C VAL A 206 14.27 -9.71 -9.42
N SER A 207 14.40 -9.42 -8.13
CA SER A 207 15.34 -10.08 -7.23
C SER A 207 14.53 -10.91 -6.24
N ALA A 208 14.72 -12.22 -6.20
CA ALA A 208 13.96 -13.10 -5.32
C ALA A 208 14.89 -14.01 -4.50
N ALA A 209 14.60 -14.18 -3.22
CA ALA A 209 15.27 -15.17 -2.38
C ALA A 209 14.74 -16.59 -2.65
N GLY A 210 13.46 -16.72 -2.99
CA GLY A 210 12.80 -17.97 -3.36
C GLY A 210 12.76 -18.25 -4.87
N PRO A 211 12.08 -19.33 -5.30
CA PRO A 211 11.90 -19.63 -6.72
C PRO A 211 11.07 -18.54 -7.43
N VAL A 212 11.34 -18.32 -8.71
CA VAL A 212 10.53 -17.42 -9.56
C VAL A 212 9.73 -18.26 -10.54
N THR A 213 8.42 -18.09 -10.55
CA THR A 213 7.52 -18.79 -11.48
C THR A 213 6.63 -17.80 -12.22
N GLN A 214 5.77 -18.30 -13.11
CA GLN A 214 4.80 -17.47 -13.80
C GLN A 214 3.45 -18.16 -13.95
N SER A 215 2.37 -17.38 -13.98
CA SER A 215 1.00 -17.87 -14.17
C SER A 215 0.41 -17.60 -15.56
N GLY A 216 1.08 -16.78 -16.38
CA GLY A 216 0.65 -16.41 -17.71
C GLY A 216 1.82 -16.07 -18.63
N ALA A 217 1.52 -15.53 -19.81
CA ALA A 217 2.55 -15.09 -20.75
C ALA A 217 3.12 -13.73 -20.32
N LEU A 218 4.45 -13.63 -20.25
CA LEU A 218 5.16 -12.37 -20.06
C LEU A 218 5.50 -11.80 -21.44
N ILE A 219 4.91 -10.65 -21.77
CA ILE A 219 5.21 -9.91 -23.01
C ILE A 219 5.91 -8.61 -22.56
N VAL A 220 7.22 -8.54 -22.76
CA VAL A 220 8.08 -7.48 -22.20
C VAL A 220 8.78 -6.73 -23.32
N GLY A 221 8.44 -5.45 -23.48
CA GLY A 221 9.06 -4.56 -24.48
C GLY A 221 10.48 -4.11 -24.09
N GLY A 222 10.77 -4.01 -22.79
CA GLY A 222 12.08 -3.68 -22.23
C GLY A 222 12.90 -4.91 -21.82
N PHE A 223 13.89 -4.68 -20.96
CA PHE A 223 14.74 -5.74 -20.42
C PHE A 223 14.00 -6.62 -19.42
N THR A 224 14.37 -7.89 -19.38
CA THR A 224 13.96 -8.80 -18.31
C THR A 224 15.19 -9.23 -17.52
N ILE A 225 15.26 -8.85 -16.25
CA ILE A 225 16.36 -9.21 -15.35
C ILE A 225 15.75 -9.92 -14.15
N ILE A 226 16.05 -11.19 -13.97
CA ILE A 226 15.62 -11.97 -12.82
C ILE A 226 16.88 -12.50 -12.12
N SER A 227 16.94 -12.37 -10.81
CA SER A 227 18.00 -12.94 -9.98
C SER A 227 17.36 -13.75 -8.87
N ALA A 228 17.55 -15.07 -8.91
CA ALA A 228 17.07 -16.01 -7.89
C ALA A 228 18.19 -16.98 -7.50
N THR A 229 19.17 -16.49 -6.73
CA THR A 229 20.44 -17.21 -6.52
C THR A 229 20.21 -18.55 -5.82
N GLY A 230 20.61 -19.64 -6.48
CA GLY A 230 20.43 -21.00 -5.97
C GLY A 230 19.02 -21.59 -6.16
N GLN A 231 18.10 -20.80 -6.71
CA GLN A 231 16.71 -21.18 -6.94
C GLN A 231 16.39 -21.34 -8.43
N ASN A 232 15.26 -21.98 -8.72
CA ASN A 232 14.80 -22.13 -10.10
C ASN A 232 14.05 -20.87 -10.56
N VAL A 233 14.32 -20.46 -11.81
CA VAL A 233 13.49 -19.50 -12.55
C VAL A 233 12.73 -20.26 -13.64
N THR A 234 11.40 -20.32 -13.53
CA THR A 234 10.53 -21.18 -14.34
C THR A 234 9.54 -20.35 -15.16
N LEU A 235 9.93 -20.01 -16.39
CA LEU A 235 9.14 -19.20 -17.33
C LEU A 235 8.70 -20.02 -18.56
N THR A 236 7.81 -21.00 -18.37
CA THR A 236 7.52 -22.08 -19.35
C THR A 236 6.41 -21.82 -20.35
N ASN A 237 5.72 -20.68 -20.26
CA ASN A 237 4.61 -20.33 -21.14
C ASN A 237 5.16 -20.06 -22.54
N ALA A 238 4.71 -20.83 -23.52
CA ALA A 238 5.18 -20.76 -24.90
C ALA A 238 4.82 -19.43 -25.60
N SER A 239 3.90 -18.64 -25.02
CA SER A 239 3.53 -17.31 -25.50
C SER A 239 4.33 -16.18 -24.85
N ASN A 240 5.35 -16.48 -24.06
CA ASN A 240 6.31 -15.47 -23.59
C ASN A 240 6.99 -14.78 -24.78
N ASP A 241 7.11 -13.46 -24.73
CA ASP A 241 7.67 -12.61 -25.78
C ASP A 241 8.55 -11.52 -25.16
N PHE A 242 9.86 -11.74 -25.17
CA PHE A 242 10.86 -10.81 -24.62
C PHE A 242 11.57 -10.09 -25.76
N GLN A 243 11.32 -8.79 -25.89
CA GLN A 243 11.78 -8.01 -27.04
C GLN A 243 13.22 -7.48 -26.90
N GLN A 244 13.81 -7.60 -25.70
CA GLN A 244 15.19 -7.18 -25.39
C GLN A 244 15.96 -8.28 -24.64
N GLU A 245 17.14 -7.95 -24.10
CA GLU A 245 17.97 -8.87 -23.32
C GLU A 245 17.18 -9.47 -22.13
N VAL A 246 17.35 -10.79 -21.96
CA VAL A 246 16.87 -11.56 -20.81
C VAL A 246 18.09 -12.07 -20.03
N ARG A 247 18.15 -11.77 -18.74
CA ARG A 247 19.17 -12.27 -17.81
C ARG A 247 18.50 -12.95 -16.63
N LEU A 248 18.86 -14.20 -16.37
CA LEU A 248 18.31 -15.06 -15.29
C LEU A 248 19.44 -15.56 -14.39
#